data_AF-A0A1Y3XCJ7-F1
#
_entry.id   AF-A0A1Y3XCJ7-F1
#
_cell.length_a   1.000
_cell.length_b   1.000
_cell.length_c   1.000
_cell.angle_alpha   90.00
_cell.angle_beta   90.00
_cell.angle_gamma   90.00
#
_symmetry.space_group_name_H-M   'P 1'
#
loop_
_entity.id
_entity.type
_entity.pdbx_description
1 polymer ?
#
loop_
_entity_poly.entity_id
_entity_poly.type
_entity_poly.pdbx_seq_one_letter_code
_entity_poly.pdbx_strand_id
1 'polypeptide(L)'
;MIGWAVSEKNYSLADKIISAGKDLAVSEAELLDAHYFWQEAAECYYKQRDCRPDAIDLTIEFCLKDIQMFPKYVKPMQKEFGCIPRITTFQRLAILYEKAGQYKEAIEICNLAIKYGLTDSTKGGYPARLQKLEKKLNG
;
A
#
# COMPACT_ATOMS: atom_id res chain seq x y z
N MET A 1 -4.80 3.20 -15.41
CA MET A 1 -5.74 4.28 -15.84
C MET A 1 -6.03 5.28 -14.71
N ILE A 2 -6.04 4.84 -13.44
CA ILE A 2 -6.23 5.74 -12.29
C ILE A 2 -5.07 6.75 -12.24
N GLY A 3 -3.83 6.29 -12.47
CA GLY A 3 -2.65 7.16 -12.50
C GLY A 3 -2.76 8.36 -13.45
N TRP A 4 -3.34 8.17 -14.64
CA TRP A 4 -3.58 9.26 -15.60
C TRP A 4 -4.63 10.25 -15.10
N ALA A 5 -5.79 9.78 -14.65
CA ALA A 5 -6.83 10.64 -14.08
C ALA A 5 -6.31 11.44 -12.86
N VAL A 6 -5.50 10.81 -12.02
CA VAL A 6 -4.82 11.45 -10.87
C VAL A 6 -3.83 12.52 -11.33
N SER A 7 -3.09 12.29 -12.42
CA SER A 7 -2.13 13.27 -12.96
C SER A 7 -2.81 14.56 -13.45
N GLU A 8 -4.03 14.44 -13.96
CA GLU A 8 -4.87 15.57 -14.39
C GLU A 8 -5.72 16.15 -13.24
N LYS A 9 -5.55 15.64 -12.01
CA LYS A 9 -6.39 15.96 -10.84
C LYS A 9 -7.89 15.72 -11.07
N ASN A 10 -8.23 14.83 -12.01
CA ASN A 10 -9.60 14.42 -12.28
C ASN A 10 -10.01 13.29 -11.31
N TYR A 11 -10.16 13.62 -10.03
CA TYR A 11 -10.48 12.65 -8.98
C TYR A 11 -11.89 12.05 -9.14
N SER A 12 -12.84 12.76 -9.76
CA SER A 12 -14.16 12.20 -10.06
C SER A 12 -14.07 11.04 -11.05
N LEU A 13 -13.23 11.15 -12.09
CA LEU A 13 -12.98 10.05 -13.00
C LEU A 13 -12.22 8.91 -12.31
N ALA A 14 -11.21 9.24 -11.50
CA ALA A 14 -10.49 8.24 -10.72
C ALA A 14 -11.42 7.43 -9.82
N ASP A 15 -12.34 8.08 -9.10
CA ASP A 15 -13.33 7.42 -8.23
C ASP A 15 -14.27 6.50 -9.00
N LYS A 16 -14.69 6.88 -10.22
CA LYS A 16 -15.51 6.01 -11.08
C LYS A 16 -14.74 4.75 -11.49
N ILE A 17 -13.47 4.89 -11.86
CA ILE A 17 -12.61 3.75 -12.23
C ILE A 17 -12.40 2.84 -11.02
N ILE A 18 -12.08 3.42 -9.85
CA ILE A 18 -11.87 2.66 -8.61
C ILE A 18 -13.16 1.94 -8.21
N SER A 19 -14.31 2.61 -8.26
CA SER A 19 -15.61 2.03 -7.88
C SER A 19 -16.02 0.87 -8.80
N ALA A 20 -15.67 0.92 -10.09
CA ALA A 20 -15.95 -0.17 -11.02
C ALA A 20 -15.04 -1.39 -10.79
N GLY A 21 -13.81 -1.19 -10.29
CA GLY A 21 -12.83 -2.27 -10.11
C GLY A 21 -12.76 -2.86 -8.70
N LYS A 22 -13.21 -2.14 -7.66
CA LYS A 22 -12.92 -2.48 -6.25
C LYS A 22 -13.53 -3.80 -5.76
N ASP A 23 -14.59 -4.27 -6.41
CA ASP A 23 -15.38 -5.45 -6.02
C ASP A 23 -15.26 -6.60 -7.05
N LEU A 24 -14.38 -6.47 -8.05
CA LEU A 24 -14.17 -7.52 -9.02
C LEU A 24 -13.46 -8.72 -8.39
N ALA A 25 -13.92 -9.92 -8.74
CA ALA A 25 -13.22 -11.14 -8.36
C ALA A 25 -11.87 -11.19 -9.09
N VAL A 26 -10.80 -11.43 -8.32
CA VAL A 26 -9.43 -11.52 -8.85
C VAL A 26 -9.08 -12.98 -9.09
N SER A 27 -8.92 -13.36 -10.36
CA SER A 27 -8.36 -14.67 -10.71
C SER A 27 -6.85 -14.71 -10.48
N GLU A 28 -6.25 -15.91 -10.50
CA GLU A 28 -4.79 -16.05 -10.37
C GLU A 28 -4.01 -15.33 -11.48
N ALA A 29 -4.58 -15.28 -12.69
CA ALA A 29 -3.97 -14.61 -13.84
C ALA A 29 -3.93 -13.08 -13.69
N GLU A 30 -4.81 -12.51 -12.87
CA GLU A 30 -4.99 -11.06 -12.70
C GLU A 30 -4.31 -10.53 -11.43
N LEU A 31 -3.57 -11.38 -10.71
CA LEU A 31 -2.99 -11.04 -9.42
C LEU A 31 -2.07 -9.81 -9.44
N LEU A 32 -1.28 -9.64 -10.51
CA LEU A 32 -0.38 -8.49 -10.67
C LEU A 32 -1.14 -7.23 -11.08
N ASP A 33 -2.12 -7.35 -11.98
CA ASP A 33 -2.99 -6.24 -12.35
C ASP A 33 -3.79 -5.73 -11.14
N ALA A 34 -4.27 -6.65 -10.29
CA ALA A 34 -4.96 -6.32 -9.06
C ALA A 34 -4.04 -5.58 -8.06
N HIS A 35 -2.79 -6.04 -7.90
CA HIS A 35 -1.77 -5.32 -7.14
C HIS A 35 -1.63 -3.86 -7.62
N TYR A 36 -1.44 -3.66 -8.94
CA TYR A 36 -1.31 -2.32 -9.50
C TYR A 36 -2.56 -1.48 -9.31
N PHE A 37 -3.75 -2.07 -9.46
CA PHE A 37 -5.01 -1.40 -9.22
C PHE A 37 -5.12 -0.89 -7.77
N TRP A 38 -4.90 -1.76 -6.78
CA TRP A 38 -5.00 -1.36 -5.38
C TRP A 38 -3.92 -0.34 -4.99
N GLN A 39 -2.70 -0.49 -5.53
CA GLN A 39 -1.63 0.48 -5.32
C GLN A 39 -1.98 1.86 -5.92
N GLU A 40 -2.49 1.91 -7.16
CA GLU A 40 -2.92 3.17 -7.78
C GLU A 40 -4.11 3.81 -7.03
N ALA A 41 -5.06 3.01 -6.56
CA ALA A 41 -6.20 3.48 -5.77
C ALA A 41 -5.76 4.08 -4.42
N ALA A 42 -4.88 3.39 -3.69
CA ALA A 42 -4.30 3.90 -2.44
C ALA A 42 -3.56 5.23 -2.67
N GLU A 43 -2.78 5.33 -3.74
CA GLU A 43 -2.08 6.58 -4.09
C GLU A 43 -3.05 7.71 -4.44
N CYS A 44 -4.13 7.40 -5.17
CA CYS A 44 -5.18 8.36 -5.52
C CYS A 44 -5.80 8.99 -4.27
N TYR A 45 -6.24 8.18 -3.31
CA TYR A 45 -6.84 8.67 -2.07
C TYR A 45 -5.82 9.36 -1.18
N TYR A 46 -4.59 8.84 -1.06
CA TYR A 46 -3.57 9.50 -0.24
C TYR A 46 -3.26 10.92 -0.74
N LYS A 47 -3.31 11.16 -2.05
CA LYS A 47 -3.13 12.51 -2.61
C LYS A 47 -4.26 13.47 -2.24
N GLN A 48 -5.45 12.97 -1.91
CA GLN A 48 -6.62 13.74 -1.48
C GLN A 48 -6.74 13.88 0.04
N ARG A 49 -5.81 13.32 0.83
CA ARG A 49 -5.88 13.29 2.31
C ARG A 49 -6.10 14.64 3.00
N ASP A 50 -5.68 15.74 2.36
CA ASP A 50 -5.76 17.09 2.94
C ASP A 50 -7.08 17.79 2.57
N CYS A 51 -7.87 17.25 1.62
CA CYS A 51 -9.10 17.88 1.11
C CYS A 51 -10.33 16.96 1.11
N ARG A 52 -10.16 15.66 1.41
CA ARG A 52 -11.23 14.66 1.43
C ARG A 52 -11.25 13.92 2.77
N PRO A 53 -12.36 13.99 3.55
CA PRO A 53 -12.40 13.44 4.91
C PRO A 53 -12.13 11.93 5.02
N ASP A 54 -12.65 11.13 4.09
CA ASP A 54 -12.54 9.66 4.02
C ASP A 54 -11.29 9.16 3.28
N ALA A 55 -10.43 10.07 2.79
CA ALA A 55 -9.29 9.70 1.96
C ALA A 55 -8.25 8.85 2.70
N ILE A 56 -8.04 9.09 4.00
CA ILE A 56 -7.12 8.26 4.80
C ILE A 56 -7.68 6.84 4.97
N ASP A 57 -8.96 6.71 5.31
CA ASP A 57 -9.61 5.42 5.51
C ASP A 57 -9.60 4.59 4.23
N LEU A 58 -9.91 5.21 3.09
CA LEU A 58 -9.83 4.55 1.79
C LEU A 58 -8.39 4.18 1.43
N THR A 59 -7.41 5.04 1.74
CA THR A 59 -5.99 4.67 1.54
C THR A 59 -5.63 3.41 2.31
N ILE A 60 -6.06 3.32 3.58
CA ILE A 60 -5.82 2.16 4.45
C ILE A 60 -6.51 0.93 3.87
N GLU A 61 -7.78 1.03 3.47
CA GLU A 61 -8.54 -0.07 2.87
C GLU A 61 -7.80 -0.68 1.67
N PHE A 62 -7.37 0.15 0.73
CA PHE A 62 -6.69 -0.30 -0.48
C PHE A 62 -5.28 -0.85 -0.20
N CYS A 63 -4.56 -0.29 0.78
CA CYS A 63 -3.29 -0.88 1.22
C CYS A 63 -3.50 -2.27 1.84
N LEU A 64 -4.53 -2.45 2.67
CA LEU A 64 -4.84 -3.73 3.30
C LEU A 64 -5.24 -4.78 2.27
N LYS A 65 -6.07 -4.42 1.27
CA LYS A 65 -6.43 -5.31 0.15
C LYS A 65 -5.19 -5.83 -0.59
N ASP A 66 -4.26 -4.94 -0.92
CA ASP A 66 -3.02 -5.30 -1.60
C ASP A 66 -2.13 -6.22 -0.73
N ILE A 67 -1.91 -5.85 0.53
CA ILE A 67 -1.06 -6.62 1.47
C ILE A 67 -1.64 -8.01 1.75
N GLN A 68 -2.97 -8.13 1.87
CA GLN A 68 -3.66 -9.42 2.05
C GLN A 68 -3.42 -10.36 0.85
N MET A 69 -3.28 -9.80 -0.34
CA MET A 69 -3.07 -10.55 -1.59
C MET A 69 -1.60 -10.77 -1.93
N PHE A 70 -0.68 -10.03 -1.29
CA PHE A 70 0.77 -10.15 -1.47
C PHE A 70 1.31 -11.59 -1.46
N PRO A 71 0.91 -12.48 -0.53
CA PRO A 71 1.41 -13.86 -0.52
C PRO A 71 1.07 -14.65 -1.79
N LYS A 72 0.00 -14.26 -2.51
CA LYS A 72 -0.42 -14.91 -3.75
C LYS A 72 0.37 -14.39 -4.95
N TYR A 73 0.67 -13.09 -4.99
CA TYR A 73 1.31 -12.47 -6.15
C TYR A 73 2.83 -12.30 -6.04
N VAL A 74 3.43 -12.49 -4.87
CA VAL A 74 4.89 -12.33 -4.67
C VAL A 74 5.72 -13.24 -5.59
N LYS A 75 5.28 -14.49 -5.80
CA LYS A 75 5.97 -15.44 -6.68
C LYS A 75 5.83 -15.06 -8.16
N PRO A 76 4.62 -14.80 -8.70
CA PRO A 76 4.47 -14.23 -10.04
C PRO A 76 5.31 -12.98 -10.26
N MET A 77 5.29 -12.05 -9.31
CA MET A 77 6.03 -10.79 -9.39
C MET A 77 7.54 -11.02 -9.45
N GLN A 78 8.09 -11.86 -8.57
CA GLN A 78 9.50 -12.20 -8.59
C GLN A 78 9.91 -12.90 -9.90
N LYS A 79 9.02 -13.74 -10.46
CA LYS A 79 9.27 -14.41 -11.75
C LYS A 79 9.30 -13.42 -12.92
N GLU A 80 8.41 -12.43 -12.93
CA GLU A 80 8.33 -11.43 -13.99
C GLU A 80 9.50 -10.46 -13.98
N PHE A 81 9.86 -9.94 -12.80
CA PHE A 81 10.88 -8.88 -12.66
C PHE A 81 12.27 -9.40 -12.26
N GLY A 82 12.43 -10.69 -12.00
CA GLY A 82 13.67 -11.29 -11.47
C GLY A 82 13.98 -10.92 -10.01
N CYS A 83 13.22 -10.00 -9.42
CA CYS A 83 13.30 -9.55 -8.04
C CYS A 83 11.91 -9.11 -7.55
N ILE A 84 11.76 -8.85 -6.26
CA ILE A 84 10.54 -8.23 -5.74
C ILE A 84 10.73 -6.70 -5.79
N PRO A 85 10.02 -5.97 -6.66
CA PRO A 85 10.08 -4.52 -6.67
C PRO A 85 9.54 -3.95 -5.36
N ARG A 86 9.75 -2.64 -5.16
CA ARG A 86 9.21 -1.95 -3.99
C ARG A 86 7.68 -1.94 -4.03
N ILE A 87 7.07 -2.51 -3.00
CA ILE A 87 5.62 -2.50 -2.79
C ILE A 87 5.25 -1.31 -1.91
N THR A 88 4.65 -0.28 -2.49
CA THR A 88 4.48 1.00 -1.78
C THR A 88 3.36 0.97 -0.73
N THR A 89 2.42 0.03 -0.84
CA THR A 89 1.30 -0.12 0.11
C THR A 89 1.76 -0.51 1.51
N PHE A 90 2.77 -1.37 1.66
CA PHE A 90 3.39 -1.66 2.96
C PHE A 90 3.97 -0.41 3.62
N GLN A 91 4.73 0.38 2.86
CA GLN A 91 5.35 1.61 3.37
C GLN A 91 4.28 2.63 3.75
N ARG A 92 3.26 2.79 2.88
CA ARG A 92 2.14 3.70 3.07
C ARG A 92 1.38 3.37 4.36
N LEU A 93 1.02 2.11 4.54
CA LEU A 93 0.25 1.66 5.70
C LEU A 93 1.03 1.83 7.00
N ALA A 94 2.33 1.48 7.02
CA ALA A 94 3.18 1.69 8.19
C ALA A 94 3.27 3.18 8.58
N ILE A 95 3.36 4.09 7.59
CA ILE A 95 3.37 5.54 7.84
C ILE A 95 2.03 6.03 8.40
N LEU A 96 0.91 5.53 7.87
CA LEU A 96 -0.43 5.94 8.31
C LEU A 96 -0.70 5.50 9.75
N TYR A 97 -0.40 4.24 10.08
CA TYR A 97 -0.49 3.73 11.45
C TYR A 97 0.44 4.49 12.41
N GLU A 98 1.68 4.76 12.00
CA GLU A 98 2.60 5.57 12.82
C GLU A 98 2.04 6.96 13.10
N LYS A 99 1.47 7.63 12.09
CA LYS A 99 0.86 8.97 12.24
C LYS A 99 -0.38 8.97 13.13
N ALA A 100 -1.13 7.86 13.14
CA ALA A 100 -2.29 7.67 14.00
C ALA A 100 -1.92 7.25 15.43
N GLY A 101 -0.63 7.08 15.76
CA GLY A 101 -0.19 6.56 17.07
C GLY A 101 -0.40 5.06 17.24
N GLN A 102 -0.80 4.36 16.17
CA GLN A 102 -1.02 2.91 16.11
C GLN A 102 0.31 2.18 15.92
N TYR A 103 1.20 2.29 16.92
CA TYR A 103 2.57 1.80 16.78
C TYR A 103 2.66 0.28 16.67
N LYS A 104 1.75 -0.47 17.30
CA LYS A 104 1.75 -1.95 17.23
C LYS A 104 1.44 -2.41 15.81
N GLU A 105 0.42 -1.84 15.20
CA GLU A 105 0.01 -2.13 13.82
C GLU A 105 1.10 -1.71 12.83
N ALA A 106 1.74 -0.55 13.04
CA ALA A 106 2.88 -0.13 12.23
C ALA A 106 4.07 -1.11 12.33
N ILE A 107 4.34 -1.64 13.53
CA ILE A 107 5.38 -2.65 13.79
C ILE A 107 5.05 -3.96 13.06
N GLU A 108 3.80 -4.42 13.13
CA GLU A 108 3.35 -5.63 12.43
C GLU A 108 3.57 -5.53 10.91
N ILE A 109 3.23 -4.38 10.31
CA ILE A 109 3.49 -4.14 8.88
C ILE A 109 4.99 -4.16 8.57
N CYS A 110 5.83 -3.56 9.42
CA CYS A 110 7.29 -3.59 9.23
C CYS A 110 7.84 -5.02 9.31
N ASN A 111 7.41 -5.80 10.30
CA ASN A 111 7.81 -7.20 10.46
C ASN A 111 7.38 -8.05 9.27
N LEU A 112 6.16 -7.85 8.76
CA LEU A 112 5.67 -8.55 7.58
C LEU A 112 6.51 -8.20 6.33
N ALA A 113 6.84 -6.93 6.15
CA ALA A 113 7.68 -6.48 5.04
C ALA A 113 9.10 -7.09 5.11
N ILE A 114 9.71 -7.11 6.30
CA ILE A 114 11.02 -7.73 6.54
C ILE A 114 10.97 -9.23 6.23
N LYS A 115 9.92 -9.93 6.68
CA LYS A 115 9.71 -11.36 6.42
C LYS A 115 9.70 -11.68 4.92
N TYR A 116 9.15 -10.79 4.10
CA TYR A 116 9.11 -10.94 2.65
C TYR A 116 10.34 -10.36 1.92
N GLY A 117 11.34 -9.87 2.65
CA GLY A 117 12.55 -9.27 2.06
C GLY A 117 12.28 -7.94 1.34
N LEU A 118 11.19 -7.26 1.69
CA LEU A 118 10.86 -5.96 1.10
C LEU A 118 11.78 -4.86 1.66
N THR A 119 12.00 -3.84 0.84
CA THR A 119 12.63 -2.58 1.25
C THR A 119 11.68 -1.42 1.05
N ASP A 120 11.89 -0.33 1.79
CA ASP A 120 11.17 0.93 1.60
C ASP A 120 12.11 2.01 1.01
N SER A 121 11.60 3.22 0.78
CA SER A 121 12.42 4.30 0.21
C SER A 121 13.35 5.00 1.23
N THR A 122 13.43 4.52 2.48
CA THR A 122 14.13 5.21 3.57
C THR A 122 15.50 4.61 3.85
N LYS A 123 16.39 5.42 4.43
CA LYS A 123 17.71 4.96 4.87
C LYS A 123 17.54 3.90 5.97
N GLY A 124 17.95 2.67 5.67
CA GLY A 124 17.88 1.53 6.58
C GLY A 124 16.57 0.72 6.50
N GLY A 125 15.66 1.05 5.58
CA GLY A 125 14.48 0.24 5.27
C GLY A 125 13.52 0.03 6.45
N TYR A 126 12.71 -1.02 6.34
CA TYR A 126 11.83 -1.47 7.42
C TYR A 126 12.55 -1.79 8.75
N PRO A 127 13.78 -2.36 8.79
CA PRO A 127 14.49 -2.56 10.05
C PRO A 127 14.74 -1.26 10.83
N ALA A 128 15.14 -0.18 10.15
CA ALA A 128 15.34 1.11 10.81
C ALA A 128 14.02 1.75 11.25
N ARG A 129 12.94 1.56 10.48
CA ARG A 129 11.59 1.98 10.87
C ARG A 129 11.10 1.24 12.11
N LEU A 130 11.27 -0.08 12.14
CA LEU A 130 10.90 -0.95 13.27
C LEU A 130 11.54 -0.46 14.57
N GLN A 131 12.85 -0.23 14.59
CA GLN A 131 13.56 0.28 15.77
C GLN A 131 13.03 1.63 16.27
N LYS A 132 12.60 2.52 15.36
CA LYS A 132 12.00 3.82 15.73
C LYS A 132 10.62 3.63 16.35
N LEU A 133 9.81 2.74 15.78
CA LEU A 133 8.47 2.45 16.27
C LEU A 133 8.50 1.78 17.65
N GLU A 134 9.43 0.84 17.87
CA GLU A 134 9.62 0.20 19.18
C GLU A 134 9.99 1.22 20.27
N LYS A 135 10.82 2.21 19.95
CA LYS A 135 11.12 3.31 20.88
C LYS A 135 9.89 4.16 21.18
N LYS A 136 9.05 4.44 20.18
CA LYS A 136 7.79 5.19 20.36
C LYS A 136 6.71 4.42 21.11
N LEU A 137 6.73 3.09 21.05
CA LEU A 137 5.79 2.25 21.79
C LEU A 137 6.16 2.16 23.28
N ASN A 138 7.45 2.23 23.59
CA ASN A 138 7.99 2.02 24.94
C ASN A 138 8.38 3.31 25.68
N GLY A 139 8.27 4.47 25.03
CA GLY A 139 8.60 5.79 25.59
C GLY A 139 7.39 6.68 25.65
#